data_AF-A0A9X5UCQ0-F1
#
_entry.id   AF-A0A9X5UCQ0-F1
#
_cell.length_a   1.000
_cell.length_b   1.000
_cell.length_c   1.000
_cell.angle_alpha   90.00
_cell.angle_beta   90.00
_cell.angle_gamma   90.00
#
_symmetry.space_group_name_H-M   'P 1'
#
loop_
_entity.id
_entity.type
_entity.pdbx_description
1 polymer ?
#
loop_
_entity_poly.entity_id
_entity_poly.type
_entity_poly.pdbx_seq_one_letter_code
_entity_poly.pdbx_strand_id
1 'polypeptide(L)' 'MSKKDFVAEATRAYLDLRREEVRSGMVESMRVLDGSLSASVAALTRMTPERIAELGGAGDWDE' A
#
# COMPACT_ATOMS: atom_id res chain seq x y z
N MET A 1 12.45 32.24 16.89
CA MET A 1 12.51 31.25 15.80
C MET A 1 13.09 31.93 14.57
N SER A 2 14.25 31.50 14.09
CA SER A 2 14.86 32.06 12.88
C SER A 2 14.17 31.50 11.63
N LYS A 3 14.22 32.23 10.51
CA LYS A 3 13.84 31.70 9.19
C LYS A 3 14.59 30.40 8.87
N LYS A 4 15.85 30.29 9.30
CA LYS A 4 16.65 29.07 9.13
C LYS A 4 16.05 27.89 9.91
N ASP A 5 15.59 28.13 11.14
CA ASP A 5 14.98 27.10 11.98
C ASP A 5 13.66 26.62 11.38
N PHE A 6 12.83 27.57 10.90
CA PHE A 6 11.56 27.27 10.25
C PHE A 6 11.75 26.45 8.95
N VAL A 7 12.71 26.81 8.11
CA VAL A 7 13.01 26.05 6.89
C VAL A 7 13.56 24.65 7.22
N ALA A 8 14.39 24.52 8.25
CA ALA A 8 14.91 23.23 8.68
C ALA A 8 13.79 22.31 9.19
N GLU A 9 12.83 22.85 9.94
CA GLU A 9 11.65 22.13 10.41
C GLU A 9 10.74 21.71 9.26
N ALA A 10 10.40 22.63 8.35
CA ALA A 10 9.58 22.33 7.18
C ALA A 10 10.22 21.26 6.28
N THR A 11 11.54 21.31 6.12
CA THR A 11 12.29 20.32 5.32
C THR A 11 12.25 18.94 5.97
N ARG A 12 12.39 18.86 7.30
CA ARG A 12 12.26 17.58 8.03
C ARG A 12 10.86 16.99 7.87
N ALA A 13 9.83 17.81 8.11
CA ALA A 13 8.44 17.38 7.96
C ALA A 13 8.16 16.87 6.54
N TYR A 14 8.65 17.57 5.51
CA TYR A 14 8.54 17.13 4.13
C TYR A 14 9.22 15.79 3.89
N LEU A 15 10.47 15.62 4.34
CA LEU A 15 11.21 14.37 4.15
C LEU A 15 10.54 13.18 4.85
N ASP A 16 9.99 13.39 6.05
CA ASP A 16 9.28 12.34 6.77
C ASP A 16 7.98 11.95 6.06
N LEU A 17 7.21 12.92 5.55
CA LEU A 17 6.05 12.65 4.71
C LEU A 17 6.44 11.84 3.46
N ARG A 18 7.50 12.25 2.75
CA ARG A 18 7.97 11.54 1.54
C ARG A 18 8.43 10.11 1.82
N ARG A 19 9.07 9.88 2.97
CA ARG A 19 9.47 8.52 3.39
C ARG A 19 8.26 7.65 3.64
N GLU A 20 7.21 8.19 4.26
CA GLU A 20 6.00 7.43 4.53
C GLU A 20 5.23 7.09 3.25
N GLU A 21 5.15 8.02 2.30
CA GLU A 21 4.57 7.75 0.98
C GLU A 21 5.29 6.61 0.25
N VAL A 22 6.63 6.61 0.27
CA VAL A 22 7.44 5.53 -0.32
C VAL A 22 7.22 4.21 0.42
N ARG A 23 7.18 4.23 1.76
CA ARG A 23 6.92 3.03 2.57
C ARG A 23 5.55 2.44 2.24
N SER A 24 4.51 3.28 2.19
CA SER A 24 3.15 2.87 1.86
C SER A 24 3.06 2.25 0.47
N GLY A 25 3.65 2.90 -0.54
CA GLY A 25 3.70 2.36 -1.90
C GLY A 25 4.46 1.03 -2.01
N MET A 26 5.54 0.87 -1.22
CA MET A 26 6.29 -0.39 -1.16
C MET A 26 5.45 -1.52 -0.54
N VAL A 27 4.75 -1.26 0.57
CA VAL A 27 3.86 -2.24 1.21
C VAL A 27 2.75 -2.67 0.25
N GLU A 28 2.15 -1.72 -0.47
CA GLU A 28 1.10 -2.03 -1.43
C GLU A 28 1.62 -2.85 -2.61
N SER A 29 2.82 -2.54 -3.11
CA SER A 29 3.48 -3.33 -4.15
C SER A 29 3.80 -4.75 -3.65
N MET A 30 4.22 -4.89 -2.38
CA MET A 30 4.48 -6.20 -1.77
C MET A 30 3.21 -7.05 -1.62
N ARG A 31 2.05 -6.44 -1.37
CA ARG A 31 0.77 -7.18 -1.33
C ARG A 31 0.42 -7.81 -2.67
N VAL A 32 0.68 -7.11 -3.77
CA VAL A 32 0.48 -7.68 -5.11
C VAL A 32 1.41 -8.89 -5.34
N LEU A 33 2.60 -8.87 -4.75
CA LEU A 33 3.61 -9.91 -4.88
C LEU A 33 3.49 -11.03 -3.84
N ASP A 34 2.48 -11.02 -2.96
CA ASP A 34 2.35 -12.01 -1.88
C ASP A 34 2.08 -13.44 -2.38
N GLY A 35 1.78 -13.59 -3.68
CA GLY A 35 1.58 -14.88 -4.33
C GLY A 35 0.28 -15.58 -3.93
N SER A 36 -0.58 -14.94 -3.14
CA SER A 36 -1.87 -15.49 -2.77
C SER A 36 -2.80 -15.56 -3.99
N LEU A 37 -3.71 -16.54 -3.96
CA LEU A 37 -4.75 -16.63 -4.99
C LEU A 37 -5.63 -15.36 -4.99
N SER A 38 -5.88 -14.79 -3.82
CA SER A 38 -6.63 -13.53 -3.69
C SER A 38 -5.94 -12.36 -4.38
N ALA A 39 -4.62 -12.21 -4.22
CA ALA A 39 -3.85 -11.17 -4.93
C ALA A 39 -3.88 -11.39 -6.45
N SER A 40 -3.80 -12.65 -6.89
CA SER A 40 -3.86 -13.01 -8.31
C SER A 40 -5.23 -12.70 -8.92
N VAL A 41 -6.32 -13.05 -8.22
CA VAL A 41 -7.69 -12.74 -8.63
C VAL A 41 -7.92 -11.22 -8.65
N ALA A 42 -7.42 -10.48 -7.65
CA ALA A 42 -7.48 -9.01 -7.64
C ALA A 42 -6.77 -8.39 -8.84
N ALA A 43 -5.57 -8.86 -9.17
CA ALA A 43 -4.81 -8.39 -10.32
C ALA A 43 -5.52 -8.67 -11.66
N LEU A 44 -6.12 -9.86 -11.82
CA LEU A 44 -6.80 -10.27 -13.06
C LEU A 44 -8.15 -9.56 -13.25
N THR A 45 -8.92 -9.41 -12.17
CA THR A 45 -10.28 -8.86 -12.21
C THR A 45 -10.33 -7.34 -12.04
N ARG A 46 -9.23 -6.73 -11.58
CA ARG A 46 -9.16 -5.33 -11.16
C ARG A 46 -10.15 -4.96 -10.06
N MET A 47 -10.54 -5.94 -9.26
CA MET A 47 -11.43 -5.76 -8.11
C MET A 47 -10.61 -5.57 -6.84
N THR A 48 -11.12 -4.78 -5.91
CA THR A 48 -10.46 -4.62 -4.61
C THR A 48 -10.62 -5.89 -3.77
N PRO A 49 -9.72 -6.16 -2.81
CA PRO A 49 -9.83 -7.32 -1.92
C PRO A 49 -11.18 -7.38 -1.19
N GLU A 50 -11.73 -6.23 -0.80
CA GLU A 50 -13.02 -6.13 -0.12
C GLU A 50 -14.15 -6.61 -1.04
N ARG A 51 -14.11 -6.21 -2.31
CA ARG A 51 -15.13 -6.61 -3.28
C ARG A 51 -15.03 -8.10 -3.62
N ILE A 52 -13.84 -8.67 -3.61
CA ILE A 52 -13.63 -10.12 -3.76
C ILE A 52 -14.21 -10.86 -2.55
N ALA A 53 -13.96 -10.37 -1.34
CA ALA A 53 -14.53 -10.94 -0.11
C ALA A 53 -16.06 -10.89 -0.10
N GLU A 54 -16.68 -9.79 -0.53
CA GLU A 54 -18.14 -9.66 -0.69
C GLU A 54 -18.74 -10.71 -1.65
N LEU A 55 -17.97 -11.16 -2.63
CA LEU A 55 -18.39 -12.13 -3.64
C LEU A 55 -18.08 -13.59 -3.25
N GLY A 56 -17.65 -13.82 -2.00
CA GLY A 56 -17.35 -15.16 -1.49
C GLY A 56 -15.86 -15.46 -1.35
N GLY A 57 -14.98 -14.49 -1.60
CA GLY A 57 -13.54 -14.66 -1.50
C GLY A 57 -12.92 -15.40 -2.68
N ALA A 58 -11.59 -15.53 -2.68
CA ALA A 58 -10.87 -16.24 -3.73
C ALA A 58 -10.81 -17.77 -3.50
N GLY A 59 -11.15 -18.26 -2.29
CA GLY A 59 -11.13 -19.68 -1.90
C GLY A 59 -9.72 -20.27 -1.80
N ASP A 60 -9.52 -21.25 -0.91
CA ASP A 60 -8.41 -22.21 -1.04
C ASP A 60 -8.96 -23.37 -1.85
N TRP A 61 -8.77 -23.37 -3.17
CA TRP A 61 -9.17 -24.47 -4.05
C TRP A 61 -8.16 -25.61 -3.99
N ASP A 62 -7.82 -26.03 -2.77
CA ASP A 62 -7.04 -27.22 -2.46
C ASP A 62 -7.79 -28.00 -1.38
N GLU A 63 -8.96 -28.55 -1.75
CA GLU A 63 -9.56 -29.77 -1.16
C GLU A 63 -10.45 -30.48 -2.19
#